data_AF-A0A4R6Q9B5-F1
#
_entry.id   AF-A0A4R6Q9B5-F1
#
_cell.length_a   1.000
_cell.length_b   1.000
_cell.length_c   1.000
_cell.angle_alpha   90.00
_cell.angle_beta   90.00
_cell.angle_gamma   90.00
#
_symmetry.space_group_name_H-M   'P 1'
#
loop_
_entity.id
_entity.type
_entity.pdbx_description
1 polymer ?
#
loop_
_entity_poly.entity_id
_entity_poly.type
_entity_poly.pdbx_seq_one_letter_code
_entity_poly.pdbx_strand_id
1 'polypeptide(L)'
;MKKIYYLLFSFLMTLPTLAQETKKELEKEKTKIDAFASKTGSIIKLSDYKLTGIKTLYGGISETRIRKINSGSVVSYFFQIEKQGKYNTSTASIEQSDLLEVIKALNSLKTEVEKDIATNCDYLENKFTTVDGFKVGYMISKSKPTWYLQLEKYGSDNTIFVENLELIEKSFDEAKNKIEELKK
;
A
#
# COMPACT_ATOMS: atom_id res chain seq x y z
N MET A 1 34.96 18.45 -58.84
CA MET A 1 34.73 18.63 -57.38
C MET A 1 33.25 18.90 -57.02
N LYS A 2 32.26 18.33 -57.73
CA LYS A 2 30.82 18.49 -57.41
C LYS A 2 30.13 17.18 -56.97
N LYS A 3 30.81 16.03 -57.02
CA LYS A 3 30.24 14.72 -56.66
C LYS A 3 30.45 14.30 -55.21
N ILE A 4 31.31 15.00 -54.46
CA ILE A 4 31.60 14.71 -53.04
C ILE A 4 30.59 15.35 -52.09
N TYR A 5 29.91 16.42 -52.49
CA TYR A 5 28.91 17.08 -51.64
C TYR A 5 27.60 16.28 -51.50
N TYR A 6 27.28 15.41 -52.46
CA TYR A 6 26.07 14.57 -52.38
C TYR A 6 26.23 13.34 -51.48
N LEU A 7 27.47 12.92 -51.20
CA LEU A 7 27.75 11.78 -50.30
C LEU A 7 27.78 12.19 -48.82
N LEU A 8 27.96 13.48 -48.52
CA LEU A 8 27.91 13.99 -47.14
C LEU A 8 26.49 14.36 -46.68
N PHE A 9 25.54 14.52 -47.60
CA PHE A 9 24.16 14.92 -47.29
C PHE A 9 23.24 13.73 -47.00
N SER A 10 23.61 12.50 -47.38
CA SER A 10 22.80 11.30 -47.14
C SER A 10 23.04 10.64 -45.78
N PHE A 11 23.96 11.16 -44.95
CA PHE A 11 24.29 10.57 -43.65
C PHE A 11 23.56 11.23 -42.45
N LEU A 12 22.62 12.15 -42.72
CA LEU A 12 21.91 12.93 -41.69
C LEU A 12 20.48 12.46 -41.39
N MET A 13 20.04 11.32 -41.92
CA MET A 13 18.66 10.83 -41.75
C MET A 13 18.57 9.36 -41.34
N THR A 14 19.17 8.97 -40.21
CA THR A 14 18.67 7.81 -39.43
C THR A 14 19.11 7.95 -37.97
N LEU A 15 18.46 8.86 -37.23
CA LEU A 15 18.32 8.66 -35.80
C LEU A 15 16.89 8.15 -35.59
N PRO A 16 16.67 6.89 -35.20
CA PRO A 16 15.36 6.49 -34.73
C PRO A 16 15.06 7.32 -33.48
N THR A 17 14.04 8.16 -33.57
CA THR A 17 13.41 8.84 -32.44
C THR A 17 12.79 7.79 -31.53
N LEU A 18 13.61 7.20 -30.65
CA LEU A 18 13.18 6.42 -29.50
C LEU A 18 13.25 7.32 -28.26
N ALA A 19 12.37 8.31 -28.21
CA ALA A 19 12.16 9.14 -27.02
C ALA A 19 10.78 9.79 -27.05
N GLN A 20 9.75 9.04 -27.43
CA GLN A 20 8.43 9.31 -26.89
C GLN A 20 8.17 8.21 -25.86
N GLU A 21 8.93 8.27 -24.76
CA GLU A 21 8.51 7.63 -23.52
C GLU A 21 7.13 8.21 -23.22
N THR A 22 6.11 7.39 -23.43
CA THR A 22 4.76 7.70 -23.03
C THR A 22 4.80 8.09 -21.56
N LYS A 23 4.36 9.32 -21.25
CA LYS A 23 4.07 9.84 -19.90
C LYS A 23 3.32 8.85 -18.96
N LYS A 24 2.75 7.78 -19.51
CA LYS A 24 2.12 6.66 -18.79
C LYS A 24 3.05 5.87 -17.87
N GLU A 25 4.36 5.83 -18.10
CA GLU A 25 5.25 4.96 -17.30
C GLU A 25 5.76 5.62 -16.00
N LEU A 26 5.63 6.95 -15.88
CA LEU A 26 6.04 7.73 -14.71
C LEU A 26 4.89 8.20 -13.82
N GLU A 27 3.64 8.08 -14.26
CA GLU A 27 2.51 8.22 -13.34
C GLU A 27 2.47 6.95 -12.47
N LYS A 28 3.04 7.04 -11.27
CA LYS A 28 2.70 6.10 -10.18
C LYS A 28 1.20 5.89 -10.24
N GLU A 29 0.80 4.65 -10.49
CA GLU A 29 -0.60 4.23 -10.51
C GLU A 29 -1.30 4.84 -9.29
N LYS A 30 -2.26 5.74 -9.55
CA LYS A 30 -2.88 6.54 -8.49
C LYS A 30 -3.61 5.61 -7.53
N THR A 31 -3.33 5.75 -6.24
CA THR A 31 -4.07 5.01 -5.21
C THR A 31 -5.52 5.48 -5.15
N LYS A 32 -6.41 4.69 -4.53
CA LYS A 32 -7.82 5.10 -4.35
C LYS A 32 -7.94 6.42 -3.59
N ILE A 33 -7.07 6.67 -2.61
CA ILE A 33 -7.06 7.95 -1.88
C ILE A 33 -6.60 9.10 -2.79
N ASP A 34 -5.57 8.91 -3.62
CA ASP A 34 -5.11 9.94 -4.56
C ASP A 34 -6.20 10.29 -5.58
N ALA A 35 -6.84 9.27 -6.13
CA ALA A 35 -7.94 9.42 -7.09
C ALA A 35 -9.13 10.16 -6.47
N PHE A 36 -9.44 9.91 -5.20
CA PHE A 36 -10.54 10.56 -4.50
C PHE A 36 -10.20 12.00 -4.08
N ALA A 37 -9.02 12.23 -3.52
CA ALA A 37 -8.59 13.52 -2.99
C ALA A 37 -8.14 14.50 -4.08
N SER A 38 -7.85 14.04 -5.30
CA SER A 38 -7.38 14.90 -6.41
C SER A 38 -8.47 15.35 -7.39
N LYS A 39 -9.76 15.27 -7.00
CA LYS A 39 -10.87 15.70 -7.86
C LYS A 39 -10.84 17.21 -8.10
N THR A 40 -10.47 17.62 -9.30
CA THR A 40 -10.43 19.03 -9.72
C THR A 40 -11.82 19.68 -9.64
N GLY A 41 -11.86 20.94 -9.21
CA GLY A 41 -13.11 21.72 -9.11
C GLY A 41 -13.99 21.37 -7.92
N SER A 42 -13.53 20.52 -6.99
CA SER A 42 -14.25 20.19 -5.76
C SER A 42 -13.50 20.69 -4.52
N ILE A 43 -14.23 21.19 -3.53
CA ILE A 43 -13.66 21.47 -2.20
C ILE A 43 -13.50 20.12 -1.47
N ILE A 44 -12.27 19.82 -1.05
CA ILE A 44 -11.92 18.62 -0.29
C ILE A 44 -11.79 19.00 1.19
N LYS A 45 -12.46 18.24 2.06
CA LYS A 45 -12.27 18.31 3.53
C LYS A 45 -11.78 16.95 4.03
N LEU A 46 -10.66 16.97 4.76
CA LEU A 46 -10.09 15.81 5.44
C LEU A 46 -10.42 15.90 6.93
N SER A 47 -10.77 14.76 7.54
CA SER A 47 -11.01 14.67 8.97
C SER A 47 -10.45 13.35 9.48
N ASP A 48 -9.49 13.43 10.41
CA ASP A 48 -8.80 12.28 10.97
C ASP A 48 -9.34 11.95 12.37
N TYR A 49 -9.62 10.68 12.59
CA TYR A 49 -10.06 10.12 13.86
C TYR A 49 -9.03 9.11 14.34
N LYS A 50 -8.24 9.47 15.36
CA LYS A 50 -7.15 8.64 15.88
C LYS A 50 -7.71 7.34 16.49
N LEU A 51 -7.01 6.24 16.25
CA LEU A 51 -7.30 4.90 16.78
C LEU A 51 -6.12 4.41 17.62
N THR A 52 -6.26 3.21 18.18
CA THR A 52 -5.18 2.54 18.91
C THR A 52 -4.07 2.10 17.96
N GLY A 53 -2.84 2.53 18.23
CA GLY A 53 -1.67 2.17 17.40
C GLY A 53 -1.31 0.69 17.46
N ILE A 54 -0.63 0.20 16.43
CA ILE A 54 -0.16 -1.19 16.33
C ILE A 54 1.25 -1.27 16.91
N LYS A 55 1.42 -2.05 17.98
CA LYS A 55 2.75 -2.32 18.54
C LYS A 55 3.55 -3.19 17.57
N THR A 56 4.76 -2.75 17.25
CA THR A 56 5.67 -3.45 16.36
C THR A 56 6.60 -4.40 17.13
N LEU A 57 7.09 -5.43 16.45
CA LEU A 57 8.05 -6.41 16.98
C LEU A 57 9.33 -5.76 17.52
N TYR A 58 9.76 -4.63 16.95
CA TYR A 58 11.00 -3.94 17.33
C TYR A 58 10.79 -2.80 18.33
N GLY A 59 9.67 -2.80 19.05
CA GLY A 59 9.41 -1.88 20.17
C GLY A 59 8.83 -0.51 19.81
N GLY A 60 8.61 -0.23 18.51
CA GLY A 60 7.89 0.96 18.05
C GLY A 60 6.37 0.80 18.05
N ILE A 61 5.65 1.90 17.84
CA ILE A 61 4.19 1.92 17.63
C ILE A 61 3.92 2.57 16.28
N SER A 62 3.17 1.87 15.42
CA SER A 62 2.63 2.45 14.20
C SER A 62 1.30 3.13 14.52
N GLU A 63 1.16 4.40 14.14
CA GLU A 63 -0.06 5.15 14.40
C GLU A 63 -1.16 4.72 13.43
N THR A 64 -2.40 4.79 13.90
CA THR A 64 -3.57 4.39 13.12
C THR A 64 -4.67 5.43 13.24
N ARG A 65 -5.46 5.59 12.18
CA ARG A 65 -6.59 6.53 12.13
C ARG A 65 -7.60 6.13 11.08
N ILE A 66 -8.84 6.59 11.25
CA ILE A 66 -9.77 6.74 10.12
C ILE A 66 -9.61 8.13 9.54
N ARG A 67 -9.31 8.21 8.25
CA ARG A 67 -9.38 9.44 7.46
C ARG A 67 -10.70 9.46 6.69
N LYS A 68 -11.59 10.37 7.07
CA LYS A 68 -12.80 10.71 6.32
C LYS A 68 -12.46 11.82 5.32
N ILE A 69 -12.84 11.60 4.06
CA ILE A 69 -12.66 12.58 2.98
C ILE A 69 -14.02 12.96 2.43
N ASN A 70 -14.35 14.24 2.50
CA ASN A 70 -15.52 14.82 1.86
C ASN A 70 -15.10 15.54 0.58
N SER A 71 -15.71 15.20 -0.55
CA SER A 71 -15.56 15.87 -1.84
C SER A 71 -16.93 16.30 -2.32
N GLY A 72 -17.34 17.54 -2.02
CA GLY A 72 -18.72 17.98 -2.20
C GLY A 72 -19.68 17.14 -1.35
N SER A 73 -20.66 16.49 -1.99
CA SER A 73 -21.62 15.60 -1.31
C SER A 73 -21.13 14.15 -1.14
N VAL A 74 -20.00 13.79 -1.74
CA VAL A 74 -19.47 12.41 -1.68
C VAL A 74 -18.52 12.28 -0.51
N VAL A 75 -18.67 11.18 0.24
CA VAL A 75 -17.84 10.86 1.41
C VAL A 75 -17.18 9.51 1.20
N SER A 76 -15.88 9.43 1.47
CA SER A 76 -15.12 8.17 1.53
C SER A 76 -14.37 8.07 2.86
N TYR A 77 -14.13 6.82 3.28
CA TYR A 77 -13.44 6.50 4.52
C TYR A 77 -12.23 5.63 4.21
N PHE A 78 -11.09 5.99 4.78
CA PHE A 78 -9.84 5.27 4.61
C PHE A 78 -9.28 4.92 5.98
N PHE A 79 -8.96 3.66 6.22
CA PHE A 79 -8.14 3.27 7.35
C PHE A 79 -6.68 3.53 7.01
N GLN A 80 -6.01 4.36 7.81
CA GLN A 80 -4.61 4.67 7.61
C GLN A 80 -3.76 4.05 8.72
N ILE A 81 -2.63 3.47 8.30
CA ILE A 81 -1.57 2.99 9.18
C ILE A 81 -0.31 3.72 8.80
N GLU A 82 0.31 4.35 9.78
CA GLU A 82 1.50 5.16 9.61
C GLU A 82 2.67 4.54 10.37
N LYS A 83 3.79 4.38 9.66
CA LYS A 83 5.07 3.98 10.24
C LYS A 83 6.07 5.11 10.01
N GLN A 84 6.52 5.71 11.10
CA GLN A 84 7.63 6.66 11.05
C GLN A 84 8.94 5.90 10.81
N GLY A 85 9.62 6.23 9.72
CA GLY A 85 10.99 5.80 9.46
C GLY A 85 11.99 6.89 9.86
N LYS A 86 13.28 6.62 9.62
CA LYS A 86 14.36 7.56 9.98
C LYS A 86 14.30 8.87 9.17
N TYR A 87 13.91 8.79 7.90
CA TYR A 87 13.95 9.91 6.95
C TYR A 87 12.61 10.22 6.31
N ASN A 88 11.67 9.27 6.35
CA ASN A 88 10.35 9.42 5.76
C ASN A 88 9.33 8.65 6.59
N THR A 89 8.07 9.02 6.44
CA THR A 89 6.93 8.32 7.00
C THR A 89 6.26 7.53 5.88
N SER A 90 6.04 6.23 6.11
CA SER A 90 5.25 5.38 5.20
C SER A 90 3.81 5.31 5.69
N THR A 91 2.85 5.49 4.79
CA THR A 91 1.43 5.52 5.16
C THR A 91 0.59 4.68 4.20
N ALA A 92 0.06 3.57 4.70
CA ALA A 92 -0.99 2.87 3.98
C ALA A 92 -2.31 3.64 4.10
N SER A 93 -3.08 3.70 3.02
CA SER A 93 -4.45 4.21 3.03
C SER A 93 -5.38 3.18 2.42
N ILE A 94 -6.09 2.43 3.25
CA ILE A 94 -6.93 1.30 2.85
C ILE A 94 -8.37 1.80 2.78
N GLU A 95 -8.96 1.82 1.60
CA GLU A 95 -10.36 2.20 1.41
C GLU A 95 -11.29 1.20 2.12
N GLN A 96 -12.46 1.64 2.57
CA GLN A 96 -13.38 0.82 3.36
C GLN A 96 -13.69 -0.56 2.73
N SER A 97 -13.97 -0.65 1.43
CA SER A 97 -14.25 -1.93 0.78
C SER A 97 -13.03 -2.85 0.85
N ASP A 98 -11.84 -2.29 0.62
CA ASP A 98 -10.58 -3.04 0.68
C ASP A 98 -10.27 -3.50 2.09
N LEU A 99 -10.62 -2.70 3.12
CA LEU A 99 -10.46 -3.11 4.51
C LEU A 99 -11.28 -4.39 4.80
N LEU A 100 -12.50 -4.49 4.27
CA LEU A 100 -13.33 -5.69 4.45
C LEU A 100 -12.73 -6.90 3.72
N GLU A 101 -12.12 -6.70 2.56
CA GLU A 101 -11.41 -7.76 1.83
C GLU A 101 -10.12 -8.19 2.56
N VAL A 102 -9.35 -7.24 3.07
CA VAL A 102 -8.16 -7.47 3.88
C VAL A 102 -8.50 -8.28 5.13
N ILE A 103 -9.60 -7.96 5.83
CA ILE A 103 -10.07 -8.74 7.00
C ILE A 103 -10.42 -10.18 6.60
N LYS A 104 -11.12 -10.38 5.48
CA LYS A 104 -11.44 -11.74 4.98
C LYS A 104 -10.17 -12.52 4.64
N ALA A 105 -9.23 -11.88 3.95
CA ALA A 105 -7.95 -12.49 3.59
C ALA A 105 -7.11 -12.84 4.81
N LEU A 106 -7.09 -11.98 5.84
CA LEU A 106 -6.42 -12.25 7.11
C LEU A 106 -6.94 -13.52 7.78
N ASN A 107 -8.26 -13.70 7.79
CA ASN A 107 -8.89 -14.91 8.32
C ASN A 107 -8.51 -16.16 7.52
N SER A 108 -8.43 -16.08 6.19
CA SER A 108 -7.94 -17.19 5.36
C SER A 108 -6.47 -17.51 5.62
N LEU A 109 -5.61 -16.50 5.74
CA LEU A 109 -4.19 -16.68 6.08
C LEU A 109 -4.02 -17.35 7.45
N LYS A 110 -4.83 -16.95 8.44
CA LYS A 110 -4.86 -17.55 9.78
C LYS A 110 -5.14 -19.05 9.74
N THR A 111 -5.99 -19.53 8.82
CA THR A 111 -6.31 -20.96 8.71
C THR A 111 -5.21 -21.81 8.07
N GLU A 112 -4.26 -21.18 7.37
CA GLU A 112 -3.18 -21.89 6.67
C GLU A 112 -1.87 -21.91 7.47
N VAL A 113 -1.63 -20.93 8.36
CA VAL A 113 -0.32 -20.75 9.02
C VAL A 113 0.22 -21.99 9.73
N GLU A 114 -0.63 -22.76 10.42
CA GLU A 114 -0.21 -23.97 11.12
C GLU A 114 0.21 -25.09 10.16
N LYS A 115 -0.49 -25.22 9.01
CA LYS A 115 -0.11 -26.18 7.97
C LYS A 115 1.21 -25.76 7.32
N ASP A 116 1.36 -24.47 7.05
CA ASP A 116 2.55 -23.91 6.44
C ASP A 116 3.79 -24.06 7.35
N ILE A 117 3.64 -23.96 8.67
CA ILE A 117 4.71 -24.26 9.65
C ILE A 117 5.16 -25.73 9.54
N ALA A 118 4.22 -26.66 9.35
CA ALA A 118 4.51 -28.09 9.27
C ALA A 118 5.26 -28.51 7.98
N THR A 119 5.30 -27.65 6.96
CA THR A 119 6.03 -27.94 5.70
C THR A 119 7.54 -28.02 5.87
N ASN A 120 8.09 -27.45 6.95
CA ASN A 120 9.51 -27.45 7.28
C ASN A 120 10.43 -26.95 6.13
N CYS A 121 9.96 -25.96 5.36
CA CYS A 121 10.77 -25.25 4.37
C CYS A 121 11.74 -24.25 5.03
N ASP A 122 12.85 -23.93 4.35
CA ASP A 122 13.79 -22.90 4.81
C ASP A 122 13.16 -21.51 4.90
N TYR A 123 12.23 -21.22 3.98
CA TYR A 123 11.46 -20.00 3.92
C TYR A 123 10.11 -20.23 3.24
N LEU A 124 9.05 -19.67 3.82
CA LEU A 124 7.73 -19.56 3.20
C LEU A 124 7.16 -18.18 3.49
N GLU A 125 6.47 -17.61 2.51
CA GLU A 125 5.77 -16.35 2.64
C GLU A 125 4.37 -16.47 2.03
N ASN A 126 3.36 -16.15 2.83
CA ASN A 126 1.97 -16.15 2.37
C ASN A 126 1.36 -14.77 2.64
N LYS A 127 0.74 -14.17 1.63
CA LYS A 127 0.26 -12.79 1.70
C LYS A 127 -0.90 -12.49 0.78
N PHE A 128 -1.70 -11.53 1.21
CA PHE A 128 -2.71 -10.85 0.41
C PHE A 128 -2.21 -9.45 0.05
N THR A 129 -2.48 -9.01 -1.18
CA THR A 129 -2.08 -7.69 -1.70
C THR A 129 -3.30 -6.98 -2.26
N THR A 130 -3.56 -5.74 -1.81
CA THR A 130 -4.63 -4.90 -2.37
C THR A 130 -4.18 -4.25 -3.68
N VAL A 131 -5.13 -3.66 -4.42
CA VAL A 131 -4.85 -2.92 -5.66
C VAL A 131 -3.84 -1.78 -5.43
N ASP A 132 -3.97 -1.07 -4.30
CA ASP A 132 -3.08 0.04 -3.92
C ASP A 132 -1.71 -0.43 -3.39
N GLY A 133 -1.47 -1.75 -3.34
CA GLY A 133 -0.20 -2.36 -2.99
C GLY A 133 0.06 -2.56 -1.50
N PHE A 134 -0.93 -2.29 -0.65
CA PHE A 134 -0.88 -2.70 0.76
C PHE A 134 -0.86 -4.22 0.85
N LYS A 135 -0.02 -4.78 1.72
CA LYS A 135 0.06 -6.22 1.95
C LYS A 135 -0.11 -6.57 3.40
N VAL A 136 -0.82 -7.66 3.64
CA VAL A 136 -0.85 -8.35 4.93
C VAL A 136 -0.47 -9.80 4.71
N GLY A 137 0.39 -10.33 5.58
CA GLY A 137 0.90 -11.68 5.42
C GLY A 137 1.71 -12.15 6.60
N TYR A 138 2.23 -13.37 6.45
CA TYR A 138 3.23 -13.92 7.35
C TYR A 138 4.38 -14.53 6.55
N MET A 139 5.53 -14.56 7.19
CA MET A 139 6.68 -15.33 6.74
C MET A 139 7.05 -16.37 7.80
N ILE A 140 7.53 -17.52 7.35
CA ILE A 140 8.02 -18.60 8.20
C ILE A 140 9.50 -18.76 7.92
N SER A 141 10.31 -18.67 8.97
CA SER A 141 11.72 -19.02 8.94
C SER A 141 12.06 -19.78 10.21
N LYS A 142 12.77 -20.90 10.09
CA LYS A 142 13.11 -21.78 11.23
C LYS A 142 11.86 -22.18 12.05
N SER A 143 10.77 -22.53 11.34
CA SER A 143 9.47 -22.90 11.91
C SER A 143 8.81 -21.82 12.79
N LYS A 144 9.27 -20.56 12.73
CA LYS A 144 8.68 -19.45 13.46
C LYS A 144 7.91 -18.53 12.50
N PRO A 145 6.57 -18.41 12.62
CA PRO A 145 5.81 -17.44 11.86
C PRO A 145 6.08 -16.02 12.37
N THR A 146 6.19 -15.06 11.45
CA THR A 146 6.25 -13.63 11.74
C THR A 146 5.25 -12.91 10.86
N TRP A 147 4.27 -12.26 11.47
CA TRP A 147 3.25 -11.49 10.76
C TRP A 147 3.79 -10.11 10.38
N TYR A 148 3.34 -9.61 9.25
CA TYR A 148 3.77 -8.30 8.77
C TYR A 148 2.69 -7.57 7.97
N LEU A 149 2.82 -6.25 7.94
CA LEU A 149 2.06 -5.33 7.10
C LEU A 149 3.04 -4.54 6.24
N GLN A 150 2.94 -4.63 4.91
CA GLN A 150 3.70 -3.76 4.01
C GLN A 150 2.80 -2.60 3.56
N LEU A 151 3.18 -1.38 3.93
CA LEU A 151 2.29 -0.22 3.84
C LEU A 151 2.11 0.33 2.42
N GLU A 152 3.15 0.24 1.59
CA GLU A 152 3.19 0.85 0.25
C GLU A 152 3.79 -0.12 -0.77
N LYS A 153 3.39 0.01 -2.04
CA LYS A 153 3.90 -0.82 -3.16
C LYS A 153 5.41 -0.66 -3.38
N TYR A 154 5.91 0.56 -3.15
CA TYR A 154 7.30 0.95 -3.39
C TYR A 154 7.88 1.61 -2.14
N GLY A 155 9.20 1.74 -2.12
CA GLY A 155 9.93 2.37 -1.01
C GLY A 155 10.59 1.35 -0.08
N SER A 156 11.51 1.86 0.72
CA SER A 156 12.20 1.12 1.78
C SER A 156 11.60 1.49 3.13
N ASP A 157 11.75 0.60 4.13
CA ASP A 157 11.34 0.84 5.52
C ASP A 157 9.82 1.05 5.71
N ASN A 158 9.02 0.44 4.83
CA ASN A 158 7.56 0.51 4.82
C ASN A 158 6.87 -0.76 5.37
N THR A 159 7.63 -1.68 5.96
CA THR A 159 7.08 -2.91 6.56
C THR A 159 7.02 -2.80 8.07
N ILE A 160 5.86 -3.15 8.64
CA ILE A 160 5.64 -3.33 10.07
C ILE A 160 5.66 -4.83 10.34
N PHE A 161 6.50 -5.27 11.26
CA PHE A 161 6.47 -6.64 11.77
C PHE A 161 5.74 -6.66 13.11
N VAL A 162 4.93 -7.69 13.35
CA VAL A 162 4.05 -7.79 14.51
C VAL A 162 4.23 -9.16 15.17
N GLU A 163 4.31 -9.17 16.51
CA GLU A 163 4.51 -10.39 17.30
C GLU A 163 3.31 -11.34 17.26
N ASN A 164 2.10 -10.79 17.28
CA ASN A 164 0.86 -11.54 17.35
C ASN A 164 -0.15 -11.01 16.33
N LEU A 165 -0.75 -11.93 15.56
CA LEU A 165 -1.85 -11.69 14.66
C LEU A 165 -3.01 -10.91 15.31
N GLU A 166 -3.32 -11.18 16.59
CA GLU A 166 -4.40 -10.52 17.32
C GLU A 166 -4.27 -8.98 17.33
N LEU A 167 -3.05 -8.44 17.28
CA LEU A 167 -2.84 -6.99 17.23
C LEU A 167 -3.32 -6.40 15.90
N ILE A 168 -3.15 -7.14 14.81
CA ILE A 168 -3.65 -6.75 13.48
C ILE A 168 -5.18 -6.89 13.45
N GLU A 169 -5.71 -8.01 13.94
CA GLU A 169 -7.16 -8.26 14.01
C GLU A 169 -7.88 -7.15 14.80
N LYS A 170 -7.41 -6.84 16.02
CA LYS A 170 -7.96 -5.77 16.86
C LYS A 170 -7.94 -4.42 16.16
N SER A 171 -6.84 -4.09 15.47
CA SER A 171 -6.72 -2.81 14.77
C SER A 171 -7.70 -2.71 13.58
N PHE A 172 -7.86 -3.79 12.81
CA PHE A 172 -8.78 -3.80 11.68
C PHE A 172 -10.25 -3.78 12.13
N ASP A 173 -10.58 -4.49 13.21
CA ASP A 173 -11.93 -4.46 13.81
C ASP A 173 -12.26 -3.09 14.40
N GLU A 174 -11.33 -2.47 15.12
CA GLU A 174 -11.49 -1.10 15.63
C GLU A 174 -11.75 -0.12 14.48
N ALA A 175 -10.97 -0.22 13.39
CA ALA A 175 -11.13 0.61 12.21
C ALA A 175 -12.50 0.42 11.53
N LYS A 176 -12.88 -0.83 11.29
CA LYS A 176 -14.19 -1.18 10.72
C LYS A 176 -15.33 -0.62 11.58
N ASN A 177 -15.28 -0.86 12.89
CA ASN A 177 -16.30 -0.38 13.82
C ASN A 177 -16.38 1.14 13.86
N LYS A 178 -15.23 1.83 13.82
CA LYS A 178 -15.20 3.29 13.78
C LYS A 178 -15.80 3.86 12.51
N ILE A 179 -15.55 3.23 11.34
CA ILE A 179 -16.18 3.66 10.09
C ILE A 179 -17.71 3.51 10.17
N GLU A 180 -18.21 2.39 10.71
CA GLU A 180 -19.65 2.17 10.87
C GLU A 180 -20.29 3.15 11.88
N GLU A 181 -19.56 3.55 12.93
CA GLU A 181 -19.99 4.64 13.83
C GLU A 181 -20.12 5.97 13.07
N LEU A 182 -19.12 6.33 12.25
CA LEU A 182 -19.05 7.61 11.54
C LEU A 182 -20.01 7.74 10.35
N LYS A 183 -20.71 6.66 9.99
CA LYS A 183 -21.75 6.63 8.95
C LYS A 183 -23.16 6.90 9.48
N LYS A 184 -23.36 6.74 10.79
CA LYS A 184 -24.63 7.04 11.46
C LYS A 184 -24.84 8.54 11.54
#